data_AF-A0A6A9UTU1-F1
#
_entry.id   AF-A0A6A9UTU1-F1
#
_cell.length_a   1.000
_cell.length_b   1.000
_cell.length_c   1.000
_cell.angle_alpha   90.00
_cell.angle_beta   90.00
_cell.angle_gamma   90.00
#
_symmetry.space_group_name_H-M   'P 1'
#
loop_
_entity.id
_entity.type
_entity.pdbx_description
1 polymer ?
#
loop_
_entity_poly.entity_id
_entity_poly.type
_entity_poly.pdbx_seq_one_letter_code
_entity_poly.pdbx_strand_id
1 'polypeptide(L)'
;MSLPRFAARSMLASLFVSRGVHAVRQPQELVAVAEPVTDRLVPLAQKYAPSPVGSYIPTDTTTLVRLGGLGQVLGGLALATGKARRPAAVLLALSVVPQLLATLPFGRNRATDDDGRQRREFGTNVALLGGVLLAAQDTEGKPSLVWRANAGGEKVARRTRKAGRKLAKQAAAAKKDAKKAARRVEKKFD
;
A
#
# COMPACT_ATOMS: atom_id res chain seq x y z
N MET A 1 -13.58 11.04 13.09
CA MET A 1 -12.23 11.55 12.76
C MET A 1 -11.79 12.40 13.93
N SER A 2 -10.60 12.19 14.50
CA SER A 2 -10.10 13.13 15.51
C SER A 2 -9.42 14.30 14.79
N LEU A 3 -9.84 15.53 15.09
CA LEU A 3 -9.19 16.77 14.59
C LEU A 3 -7.67 16.70 14.54
N PRO A 4 -6.94 16.23 15.59
CA PRO A 4 -5.47 16.19 15.56
C PRO A 4 -4.91 15.29 14.46
N ARG A 5 -5.60 14.20 14.10
CA ARG A 5 -5.15 13.29 13.04
C ARG A 5 -5.32 13.91 11.66
N PHE A 6 -6.40 14.67 11.46
CA PHE A 6 -6.61 15.40 10.21
C PHE A 6 -5.57 16.52 10.04
N ALA A 7 -5.30 17.27 11.11
CA ALA A 7 -4.28 18.32 11.10
C ALA A 7 -2.89 17.76 10.80
N ALA A 8 -2.46 16.71 11.52
CA ALA A 8 -1.16 16.07 11.31
C ALA A 8 -0.98 15.57 9.86
N ARG A 9 -2.02 14.99 9.25
CA ARG A 9 -1.96 14.55 7.85
C ARG A 9 -1.90 15.68 6.86
N SER A 10 -2.66 16.75 7.10
CA SER A 10 -2.64 17.93 6.22
C SER A 10 -1.27 18.61 6.27
N MET A 11 -0.66 18.68 7.45
CA MET A 11 0.71 19.17 7.63
C MET A 11 1.75 18.26 6.97
N LEU A 12 1.61 16.93 7.08
CA LEU A 12 2.51 16.01 6.40
C LEU A 12 2.35 16.07 4.87
N ALA A 13 1.11 16.15 4.39
CA ALA A 13 0.78 16.22 2.97
C ALA A 13 1.27 17.50 2.29
N SER A 14 1.28 18.63 3.00
CA SER A 14 1.66 19.93 2.43
C SER A 14 3.07 19.90 1.81
N LEU A 15 4.01 19.19 2.44
CA LEU A 15 5.38 19.08 1.95
C LEU A 15 5.48 18.19 0.71
N PHE A 16 4.69 17.12 0.62
CA PHE A 16 4.64 16.29 -0.59
C PHE A 16 3.98 17.04 -1.76
N VAL A 17 2.93 17.80 -1.48
CA VAL A 17 2.25 18.62 -2.50
C VAL A 17 3.16 19.72 -2.99
N SER A 18 3.86 20.45 -2.11
CA SER A 18 4.78 21.51 -2.52
C SER A 18 5.92 20.95 -3.37
N ARG A 19 6.58 19.88 -2.91
CA ARG A 19 7.65 19.19 -3.67
C ARG A 19 7.15 18.67 -5.02
N GLY A 20 5.96 18.06 -5.05
CA GLY A 20 5.35 17.57 -6.27
C GLY A 20 4.99 18.68 -7.26
N VAL A 21 4.45 19.81 -6.78
CA VAL A 21 4.16 20.97 -7.64
C VAL A 21 5.43 21.56 -8.23
N HIS A 22 6.51 21.65 -7.45
CA HIS A 22 7.83 22.07 -7.97
C HIS A 22 8.34 21.09 -9.03
N ALA A 23 8.22 19.78 -8.81
CA ALA A 23 8.61 18.76 -9.79
C ALA A 23 7.80 18.81 -11.10
N VAL A 24 6.53 19.22 -11.04
CA VAL A 24 5.69 19.39 -12.24
C VAL A 24 5.97 20.70 -12.95
N ARG A 25 6.16 21.80 -12.22
CA ARG A 25 6.35 23.16 -12.77
C ARG A 25 7.76 23.41 -13.28
N GLN A 26 8.78 22.91 -12.59
CA GLN A 26 10.19 23.14 -12.90
C GLN A 26 10.94 21.79 -13.01
N PRO A 27 10.55 20.93 -13.97
CA PRO A 27 11.19 19.62 -14.10
C PRO A 27 12.66 19.73 -14.53
N GLN A 28 13.04 20.77 -15.28
CA GLN A 28 14.39 20.92 -15.84
C GLN A 28 15.47 21.11 -14.78
N GLU A 29 15.17 21.82 -13.69
CA GLU A 29 16.09 21.99 -12.54
C GLU A 29 16.30 20.67 -11.78
N LEU A 30 15.28 19.80 -11.81
CA LEU A 30 15.31 18.50 -11.15
C LEU A 30 15.88 17.41 -12.05
N VAL A 31 15.85 17.57 -13.38
CA VAL A 31 16.45 16.63 -14.35
C VAL A 31 17.97 16.55 -14.15
N ALA A 32 18.67 17.67 -13.97
CA ALA A 32 20.13 17.66 -13.74
C ALA A 32 20.54 16.91 -12.45
N VAL A 33 19.68 16.90 -11.43
CA VAL A 33 19.90 16.16 -10.17
C VAL A 33 19.37 14.72 -10.26
N ALA A 34 18.32 14.50 -11.07
CA ALA A 34 17.66 13.22 -11.23
C ALA A 34 18.30 12.33 -12.28
N GLU A 35 19.03 12.85 -13.28
CA GLU A 35 19.74 12.07 -14.31
C GLU A 35 20.58 10.92 -13.73
N PRO A 36 21.54 11.15 -12.81
CA PRO A 36 22.37 10.06 -12.28
C PRO A 36 21.59 9.05 -11.42
N VAL A 37 20.45 9.44 -10.88
CA VAL A 37 19.56 8.56 -10.08
C VAL A 37 18.64 7.77 -11.01
N THR A 38 18.15 8.40 -12.06
CA THR A 38 17.26 7.84 -13.08
C THR A 38 18.04 6.83 -13.93
N ASP A 39 19.28 7.12 -14.32
CA ASP A 39 20.15 6.19 -15.05
C ASP A 39 20.46 4.90 -14.27
N ARG A 40 20.45 4.95 -12.93
CA ARG A 40 20.64 3.76 -12.08
C ARG A 40 19.35 3.03 -11.75
N LEU A 41 18.25 3.77 -11.59
CA LEU A 41 16.98 3.20 -11.16
C LEU A 41 16.09 2.76 -12.32
N VAL A 42 16.14 3.41 -13.48
CA VAL A 42 15.41 3.00 -14.71
C VAL A 42 15.76 1.57 -15.13
N PRO A 43 17.04 1.14 -15.20
CA PRO A 43 17.34 -0.25 -15.55
C PRO A 43 16.89 -1.26 -14.48
N LEU A 44 16.90 -0.90 -13.19
CA LEU A 44 16.31 -1.76 -12.15
C LEU A 44 14.79 -1.80 -12.23
N ALA A 45 14.15 -0.66 -12.47
CA ALA A 45 12.71 -0.54 -12.63
C ALA A 45 12.24 -1.33 -13.86
N GLN A 46 12.94 -1.24 -14.99
CA GLN A 46 12.66 -2.05 -16.18
C GLN A 46 12.84 -3.56 -15.94
N LYS A 47 13.79 -3.95 -15.09
CA LYS A 47 14.06 -5.36 -14.78
C LYS A 47 13.06 -5.99 -13.81
N TYR A 48 12.47 -5.19 -12.92
CA TYR A 48 11.48 -5.65 -11.93
C TYR A 48 10.04 -5.20 -12.22
N ALA A 49 9.83 -4.34 -13.23
CA ALA A 49 8.51 -3.97 -13.70
C ALA A 49 7.88 -5.14 -14.47
N PRO A 50 6.60 -5.48 -14.22
CA PRO A 50 5.87 -6.44 -15.02
C PRO A 50 5.88 -6.03 -16.50
N SER A 51 6.04 -7.00 -17.42
CA SER A 51 6.22 -6.81 -18.87
C SER A 51 5.23 -5.85 -19.59
N PRO A 52 4.00 -5.57 -19.12
CA PRO A 52 3.14 -4.55 -19.75
C PRO A 52 3.56 -3.10 -19.47
N VAL A 53 4.36 -2.86 -18.42
CA VAL A 53 4.75 -1.50 -17.98
C VAL A 53 6.11 -1.10 -18.55
N GLY A 54 7.00 -2.06 -18.78
CA GLY A 54 8.36 -1.82 -19.29
C GLY A 54 8.42 -1.08 -20.63
N SER A 55 7.44 -1.29 -21.51
CA SER A 55 7.30 -0.61 -22.81
C SER A 55 6.65 0.77 -22.74
N TYR A 56 6.07 1.15 -21.60
CA TYR A 56 5.43 2.45 -21.35
C TYR A 56 6.26 3.36 -20.44
N ILE A 57 7.42 2.92 -19.97
CA ILE A 57 8.35 3.77 -19.21
C ILE A 57 8.98 4.75 -20.19
N PRO A 58 8.65 6.05 -20.12
CA PRO A 58 9.26 7.05 -20.99
C PRO A 58 10.76 7.10 -20.68
N THR A 59 11.61 7.01 -21.70
CA THR A 59 13.07 7.20 -21.61
C THR A 59 13.46 8.65 -21.32
N ASP A 60 12.50 9.58 -21.42
CA ASP A 60 12.70 10.99 -21.18
C ASP A 60 12.60 11.32 -19.68
N THR A 61 13.75 11.64 -19.07
CA THR A 61 13.92 11.98 -17.65
C THR A 61 12.97 13.09 -17.20
N THR A 62 12.68 14.06 -18.07
CA THR A 62 11.73 15.16 -17.83
C THR A 62 10.32 14.64 -17.57
N THR A 63 9.90 13.63 -18.34
CA THR A 63 8.55 13.04 -18.22
C THR A 63 8.44 12.19 -16.96
N LEU A 64 9.51 11.47 -16.58
CA LEU A 64 9.57 10.70 -15.34
C LEU A 64 9.49 11.60 -14.09
N VAL A 65 10.23 12.71 -14.09
CA VAL A 65 10.17 13.70 -12.99
C VAL A 65 8.78 14.30 -12.86
N ARG A 66 8.13 14.65 -13.98
CA ARG A 66 6.74 15.15 -13.97
C ARG A 66 5.75 14.11 -13.46
N LEU A 67 5.84 12.87 -13.91
CA LEU A 67 4.96 11.78 -13.45
C LEU A 67 5.16 11.49 -11.96
N GLY A 68 6.41 11.48 -11.49
CA GLY A 68 6.73 11.37 -10.06
C GLY A 68 6.15 12.52 -9.25
N GLY A 69 6.30 13.76 -9.74
CA GLY A 69 5.72 14.96 -9.14
C GLY A 69 4.19 14.92 -9.06
N LEU A 70 3.53 14.51 -10.15
CA LEU A 70 2.08 14.30 -10.16
C LEU A 70 1.66 13.23 -9.14
N GLY A 71 2.42 12.13 -9.05
CA GLY A 71 2.20 11.09 -8.03
C GLY A 71 2.30 11.63 -6.60
N GLN A 72 3.25 12.53 -6.33
CA GLN A 72 3.39 13.19 -5.03
C GLN A 72 2.25 14.14 -4.72
N VAL A 73 1.78 14.93 -5.69
CA VAL A 73 0.61 15.81 -5.51
C VAL A 73 -0.65 14.99 -5.25
N LEU A 74 -0.93 14.00 -6.10
CA LEU A 74 -2.11 13.14 -5.96
C LEU A 74 -2.06 12.33 -4.66
N GLY A 75 -0.88 11.79 -4.32
CA GLY A 75 -0.65 11.07 -3.06
C GLY A 75 -0.83 11.97 -1.85
N GLY A 76 -0.28 13.18 -1.85
CA GLY A 76 -0.43 14.15 -0.78
C GLY A 76 -1.89 14.58 -0.58
N LEU A 77 -2.60 14.88 -1.66
CA LEU A 77 -4.03 15.21 -1.59
C LEU A 77 -4.88 14.02 -1.12
N ALA A 78 -4.57 12.80 -1.56
CA ALA A 78 -5.25 11.59 -1.10
C ALA A 78 -4.98 11.30 0.39
N LEU A 79 -3.77 11.64 0.87
CA LEU A 79 -3.38 11.54 2.28
C LEU A 79 -4.13 12.57 3.14
N ALA A 80 -4.24 13.82 2.68
CA ALA A 80 -4.96 14.90 3.36
C ALA A 80 -6.48 14.66 3.39
N THR A 81 -7.07 14.31 2.24
CA THR A 81 -8.53 14.08 2.12
C THR A 81 -8.98 12.76 2.75
N GLY A 82 -8.05 11.82 2.96
CA GLY A 82 -8.33 10.59 3.67
C GLY A 82 -8.96 9.48 2.82
N LYS A 83 -9.21 9.67 1.52
CA LYS A 83 -9.96 8.74 0.64
C LYS A 83 -9.17 7.52 0.16
N ALA A 84 -7.83 7.56 0.15
CA ALA A 84 -6.98 6.44 -0.29
C ALA A 84 -5.66 6.37 0.50
N ARG A 85 -5.73 6.52 1.83
CA ARG A 85 -4.57 6.79 2.68
C ARG A 85 -3.44 5.77 2.62
N ARG A 86 -3.75 4.47 2.70
CA ARG A 86 -2.71 3.43 2.72
C ARG A 86 -1.97 3.32 1.39
N PRO A 87 -2.64 3.20 0.23
CA PRO A 87 -1.93 3.18 -1.05
C PRO A 87 -1.24 4.51 -1.34
N ALA A 88 -1.83 5.66 -0.96
CA ALA A 88 -1.17 6.95 -1.08
C ALA A 88 0.10 7.04 -0.23
N ALA A 89 0.07 6.58 1.02
CA ALA A 89 1.23 6.55 1.88
C ALA A 89 2.32 5.61 1.35
N VAL A 90 1.96 4.42 0.85
CA VAL A 90 2.92 3.52 0.22
C VAL A 90 3.56 4.17 -1.02
N LEU A 91 2.76 4.79 -1.87
CA LEU A 91 3.24 5.50 -3.05
C LEU A 91 4.22 6.63 -2.68
N LEU A 92 3.84 7.45 -1.68
CA LEU A 92 4.69 8.53 -1.19
C LEU A 92 5.98 7.99 -0.58
N ALA A 93 5.92 6.92 0.21
CA ALA A 93 7.11 6.29 0.79
C ALA A 93 8.07 5.78 -0.30
N LEU A 94 7.53 5.13 -1.35
CA LEU A 94 8.34 4.70 -2.50
C LEU A 94 8.98 5.89 -3.23
N SER A 95 8.30 7.03 -3.31
CA SER A 95 8.84 8.24 -3.94
C SER A 95 10.01 8.88 -3.16
N VAL A 96 10.10 8.62 -1.85
CA VAL A 96 11.17 9.15 -0.98
C VAL A 96 12.45 8.30 -1.07
N VAL A 97 12.34 7.03 -1.46
CA VAL A 97 13.51 6.12 -1.53
C VAL A 97 14.59 6.62 -2.50
N PRO A 98 14.28 7.03 -3.75
CA PRO A 98 15.28 7.62 -4.65
C PRO A 98 15.94 8.87 -4.06
N GLN A 99 15.18 9.71 -3.35
CA GLN A 99 15.67 10.95 -2.74
C GLN A 99 16.65 10.65 -1.59
N LEU A 100 16.38 9.62 -0.79
CA LEU A 100 17.30 9.14 0.24
C LEU A 100 18.62 8.64 -0.38
N LEU A 101 18.56 7.88 -1.47
CA LEU A 101 19.75 7.40 -2.17
C LEU A 101 20.60 8.56 -2.74
N ALA A 102 19.94 9.60 -3.27
CA ALA A 102 20.61 10.79 -3.78
C ALA A 102 21.28 11.62 -2.68
N THR A 103 20.73 11.60 -1.47
CA THR A 103 21.20 12.38 -0.31
C THR A 103 22.09 11.59 0.65
N LEU A 104 22.49 10.37 0.29
CA LEU A 104 23.32 9.53 1.15
C LEU A 104 24.66 10.22 1.49
N PRO A 105 24.99 10.40 2.78
CA PRO A 105 26.20 11.10 3.21
C PRO A 105 27.50 10.31 2.96
N PHE A 106 27.41 9.11 2.38
CA PHE A 106 28.53 8.19 2.17
C PHE A 106 29.07 8.16 0.71
N GLY A 107 28.54 9.02 -0.18
CA GLY A 107 28.92 9.12 -1.60
C GLY A 107 30.22 9.90 -1.90
N ARG A 108 30.75 9.73 -3.13
CA ARG A 108 32.15 9.97 -3.54
C ARG A 108 32.60 11.43 -3.78
N ASN A 109 31.73 12.45 -3.70
CA ASN A 109 32.10 13.85 -3.99
C ASN A 109 32.19 14.68 -2.72
N ARG A 110 33.29 14.51 -1.98
CA ARG A 110 33.70 15.41 -0.88
C ARG A 110 34.64 16.47 -1.43
N ALA A 111 34.14 17.69 -1.71
CA ALA A 111 35.04 18.83 -1.93
C ALA A 111 34.42 20.22 -1.75
N THR A 112 33.09 20.40 -1.79
CA THR A 112 32.53 21.77 -1.87
C THR A 112 31.33 21.92 -0.93
N ASP A 113 31.49 22.73 0.12
CA ASP A 113 30.54 23.58 0.88
C ASP A 113 29.06 23.17 1.15
N ASP A 114 28.59 22.01 0.71
CA ASP A 114 27.17 21.64 0.66
C ASP A 114 26.81 20.43 1.55
N ASP A 115 27.79 19.90 2.31
CA ASP A 115 27.60 18.75 3.22
C ASP A 115 26.53 19.07 4.29
N GLY A 116 26.47 20.32 4.76
CA GLY A 116 25.45 20.78 5.70
C GLY A 116 24.03 20.76 5.13
N ARG A 117 23.84 21.12 3.85
CA ARG A 117 22.52 21.09 3.20
C ARG A 117 22.10 19.66 2.88
N GLN A 118 23.02 18.83 2.38
CA GLN A 118 22.73 17.45 2.03
C GLN A 118 22.35 16.60 3.26
N ARG A 119 23.03 16.79 4.40
CA ARG A 119 22.67 16.15 5.67
C ARG A 119 21.31 16.57 6.19
N ARG A 120 20.95 17.86 6.08
CA ARG A 120 19.63 18.37 6.45
C ARG A 120 18.53 17.79 5.57
N GLU A 121 18.77 17.71 4.27
CA GLU A 121 17.82 17.13 3.32
C GLU A 121 17.66 15.62 3.55
N PHE A 122 18.75 14.89 3.80
CA PHE A 122 18.72 13.49 4.20
C PHE A 122 17.88 13.29 5.47
N GLY A 123 18.15 14.06 6.52
CA GLY A 123 17.39 14.01 7.77
C GLY A 123 15.90 14.31 7.57
N THR A 124 15.59 15.27 6.71
CA THR A 124 14.21 15.62 6.33
C THR A 124 13.53 14.45 5.60
N ASN A 125 14.20 13.83 4.64
CA ASN A 125 13.69 12.67 3.90
C ASN A 125 13.47 11.46 4.81
N VAL A 126 14.35 11.22 5.79
CA VAL A 126 14.17 10.17 6.81
C VAL A 126 12.95 10.45 7.68
N ALA A 127 12.81 11.69 8.17
CA ALA A 127 11.66 12.09 8.98
C ALA A 127 10.33 11.95 8.20
N LEU A 128 10.33 12.31 6.92
CA LEU A 128 9.18 12.16 6.04
C LEU A 128 8.82 10.70 5.78
N LEU A 129 9.82 9.85 5.51
CA LEU A 129 9.61 8.43 5.36
C LEU A 129 8.97 7.84 6.63
N GLY A 130 9.49 8.20 7.81
CA GLY A 130 8.92 7.79 9.10
C GLY A 130 7.47 8.25 9.28
N GLY A 131 7.18 9.53 8.98
CA GLY A 131 5.83 10.09 9.08
C GLY A 131 4.83 9.40 8.15
N VAL A 132 5.23 9.11 6.92
CA VAL A 132 4.37 8.43 5.92
C VAL A 132 4.17 6.96 6.28
N LEU A 133 5.19 6.26 6.76
CA LEU A 133 5.06 4.88 7.24
C LEU A 133 4.10 4.79 8.43
N LEU A 134 4.18 5.75 9.36
CA LEU A 134 3.23 5.83 10.48
C LEU A 134 1.80 6.06 9.96
N ALA A 135 1.62 6.93 8.96
CA ALA A 135 0.33 7.17 8.33
C ALA A 135 -0.21 5.95 7.54
N ALA A 136 0.67 5.09 7.02
CA ALA A 136 0.29 3.84 6.35
C ALA A 136 -0.25 2.78 7.32
N GLN A 137 0.21 2.81 8.58
CA GLN A 137 -0.23 1.92 9.65
C GLN A 137 -1.47 2.42 10.41
N ASP A 138 -1.76 3.73 10.38
CA ASP A 138 -2.94 4.31 11.04
C ASP A 138 -4.25 3.80 10.42
N THR A 139 -4.99 2.97 11.17
CA THR A 139 -6.28 2.39 10.76
C THR A 139 -7.48 3.21 11.23
N GLU A 140 -7.29 4.33 11.95
CA GLU A 140 -8.36 5.20 12.47
C GLU A 140 -9.51 4.47 13.20
N GLY A 141 -9.24 3.28 13.75
CA GLY A 141 -10.28 2.45 14.38
C GLY A 141 -11.23 1.76 13.39
N LYS A 142 -10.99 1.85 12.08
CA LYS A 142 -11.67 1.02 11.09
C LYS A 142 -11.00 -0.36 11.01
N PRO A 143 -11.76 -1.45 11.02
CA PRO A 143 -11.19 -2.79 10.88
C PRO A 143 -10.40 -2.88 9.58
N SER A 144 -9.17 -3.42 9.66
CA SER A 144 -8.30 -3.60 8.50
C SER A 144 -8.96 -4.49 7.44
N LEU A 145 -8.55 -4.35 6.18
CA LEU A 145 -9.01 -5.25 5.10
C LEU A 145 -8.74 -6.72 5.43
N VAL A 146 -7.60 -7.01 6.06
CA VAL A 146 -7.24 -8.34 6.56
C VAL A 146 -8.23 -8.82 7.62
N TRP A 147 -8.60 -7.96 8.58
CA TRP A 147 -9.63 -8.29 9.56
C TRP A 147 -10.98 -8.58 8.90
N ARG A 148 -11.37 -7.79 7.88
CA ARG A 148 -12.63 -8.01 7.14
C ARG A 148 -12.60 -9.31 6.34
N ALA A 149 -11.45 -9.66 5.74
CA ALA A 149 -11.26 -10.91 5.02
C ALA A 149 -11.36 -12.12 5.96
N ASN A 150 -10.67 -12.07 7.10
CA ASN A 150 -10.71 -13.13 8.12
C ASN A 150 -12.11 -13.27 8.75
N ALA A 151 -12.77 -12.16 9.06
CA ALA A 151 -14.14 -12.17 9.56
C ALA A 151 -15.15 -12.73 8.54
N GLY A 152 -14.91 -12.52 7.24
CA GLY A 152 -15.68 -13.14 6.16
C GLY A 152 -15.49 -14.66 6.15
N GLY A 153 -14.24 -15.13 6.18
CA GLY A 153 -13.89 -16.55 6.23
C GLY A 153 -14.47 -17.26 7.46
N GLU A 154 -14.42 -16.63 8.63
CA GLU A 154 -14.98 -17.19 9.85
C GLU A 154 -16.53 -17.33 9.78
N LYS A 155 -17.21 -16.34 9.18
CA LYS A 155 -18.66 -16.41 8.95
C LYS A 155 -19.03 -17.54 7.99
N VAL A 156 -18.24 -17.76 6.93
CA VAL A 156 -18.43 -18.87 5.99
C VAL A 156 -18.20 -20.21 6.68
N ALA A 157 -17.08 -20.36 7.41
CA ALA A 157 -16.76 -21.56 8.17
C ALA A 157 -17.85 -21.91 9.22
N ARG A 158 -18.41 -20.89 9.90
CA ARG A 158 -19.54 -21.08 10.82
C ARG A 158 -20.80 -21.55 10.10
N ARG A 159 -21.10 -21.05 8.89
CA ARG A 159 -22.25 -21.46 8.08
C ARG A 159 -22.10 -22.90 7.58
N THR A 160 -20.94 -23.27 7.05
CA THR A 160 -20.66 -24.65 6.60
C THR A 160 -20.69 -25.63 7.76
N ARG A 161 -20.12 -25.30 8.93
CA ARG A 161 -20.21 -26.16 10.12
C ARG A 161 -21.66 -26.36 10.60
N LYS A 162 -22.49 -25.31 10.56
CA LYS A 162 -23.92 -25.42 10.89
C LYS A 162 -24.70 -26.25 9.86
N ALA A 163 -24.41 -26.08 8.57
CA ALA A 163 -25.01 -26.87 7.49
C ALA A 163 -24.64 -28.36 7.63
N GLY A 164 -23.36 -28.67 7.83
CA GLY A 164 -22.89 -30.05 8.07
C GLY A 164 -23.51 -30.69 9.31
N ARG A 165 -23.67 -29.94 10.41
CA ARG A 165 -24.40 -30.43 11.60
C ARG A 165 -25.88 -30.72 11.32
N LYS A 166 -26.56 -29.90 10.51
CA LYS A 166 -27.96 -30.14 10.14
C LYS A 166 -28.09 -31.38 9.24
N LEU A 167 -27.21 -31.52 8.25
CA LEU A 167 -27.15 -32.71 7.40
C LEU A 167 -26.88 -33.98 8.22
N ALA A 168 -25.91 -33.95 9.13
CA ALA A 168 -25.61 -35.09 9.99
C ALA A 168 -26.82 -35.50 10.86
N LYS A 169 -27.56 -34.53 11.40
CA LYS A 169 -28.79 -34.79 12.16
C LYS A 169 -29.90 -35.38 11.28
N GLN A 170 -30.11 -34.85 10.08
CA GLN A 170 -31.10 -35.36 9.13
C GLN A 170 -30.75 -36.79 8.67
N ALA A 171 -29.48 -37.06 8.36
CA ALA A 171 -29.01 -38.39 8.01
C ALA A 171 -29.18 -39.39 9.17
N ALA A 172 -28.91 -38.97 10.42
CA ALA A 172 -29.13 -39.81 11.59
C ALA A 172 -30.63 -40.10 11.83
N ALA A 173 -31.51 -39.13 11.60
CA ALA A 173 -32.97 -39.32 11.68
C ALA A 173 -33.45 -40.29 10.59
N ALA A 174 -33.08 -40.06 9.33
CA ALA A 174 -33.41 -40.93 8.22
C ALA A 174 -32.94 -42.39 8.42
N LYS A 175 -31.72 -42.59 8.96
CA LYS A 175 -31.23 -43.92 9.34
C LYS A 175 -32.08 -44.58 10.43
N LYS A 176 -32.52 -43.82 11.44
CA LYS A 176 -33.39 -44.36 12.50
C LYS A 176 -34.77 -44.74 11.95
N ASP A 177 -35.33 -43.93 11.06
CA ASP A 177 -36.63 -44.18 10.45
C ASP A 177 -36.59 -45.39 9.51
N ALA A 178 -35.54 -45.50 8.69
CA ALA A 178 -35.28 -46.68 7.86
C ALA A 178 -35.13 -47.96 8.69
N LYS A 179 -34.39 -47.90 9.81
CA LYS A 179 -34.25 -49.05 10.73
C LYS A 179 -35.57 -49.44 11.39
N LYS A 180 -36.41 -48.47 11.75
CA LYS A 180 -37.75 -48.73 12.30
C LYS A 180 -38.69 -49.34 11.24
N ALA A 181 -38.64 -48.85 10.01
CA ALA A 181 -39.41 -49.39 8.90
C ALA A 181 -39.01 -50.85 8.62
N ALA A 182 -37.71 -51.15 8.53
CA ALA A 182 -37.20 -52.51 8.34
C ALA A 182 -37.72 -53.48 9.42
N ARG A 183 -37.65 -53.10 10.70
CA ARG A 183 -38.16 -53.92 11.83
C ARG A 183 -39.67 -54.15 11.80
N ARG A 184 -40.45 -53.20 11.26
CA ARG A 184 -41.91 -53.36 11.11
C ARG A 184 -42.27 -54.32 9.98
N VAL A 185 -41.46 -54.34 8.92
CA VAL A 185 -41.63 -55.30 7.81
C VAL A 185 -41.30 -56.70 8.31
N GLU A 186 -40.18 -56.89 8.99
CA GLU A 186 -39.75 -58.18 9.57
C GLU A 186 -40.84 -58.79 10.48
N LYS A 187 -41.42 -58.01 11.40
CA LYS A 187 -42.53 -58.45 12.27
C LYS A 187 -43.86 -58.78 11.58
N LYS A 188 -44.02 -58.45 10.29
CA LYS A 188 -45.25 -58.69 9.53
C LYS A 188 -45.21 -60.01 8.74
N PHE A 189 -44.04 -60.64 8.67
CA PHE A 189 -43.79 -61.88 7.95
C PHE A 189 -43.49 -63.08 8.88
N ASP A 190 -43.48 -62.85 10.20
CA ASP A 190 -43.57 -63.88 11.26
C ASP A 190 -45.01 -63.94 11.79
#